data_AF-A0A5C7XUY2-F1
#
_entry.id   AF-A0A5C7XUY2-F1
#
_cell.length_a   1.000
_cell.length_b   1.000
_cell.length_c   1.000
_cell.angle_alpha   90.00
_cell.angle_beta   90.00
_cell.angle_gamma   90.00
#
_symmetry.space_group_name_H-M   'P 1'
#
loop_
_entity.id
_entity.type
_entity.pdbx_description
1 polymer ?
#
loop_
_entity_poly.entity_id
_entity_poly.type
_entity_poly.pdbx_seq_one_letter_code
_entity_poly.pdbx_strand_id
1 'polypeptide(L)'
;MERFENLCLWLSDTSVDNAPWRDPDNVIVVQYWRSVEDLGNFARDPSLTHAPAWAAFNRDAAGTGDIGIWHETYRVPADHVDTRYGNLAPSGLGKALGVRESFGAPRNSTHQKMGATDSDQDYLLQTGGRCQPV
;
A
#
# COMPACT_ATOMS: atom_id res chain seq x y z
N MET A 1 2.97 2.78 24.78
CA MET A 1 2.60 2.32 23.43
C MET A 1 2.85 3.52 22.53
N GLU A 2 3.99 3.54 21.83
CA GLU A 2 4.36 4.66 20.96
C GLU A 2 3.27 4.83 19.90
N ARG A 3 2.76 6.05 19.77
CA ARG A 3 1.76 6.38 18.76
C ARG A 3 2.52 6.45 17.42
N PHE A 4 2.06 5.70 16.43
CA PHE A 4 2.51 5.86 15.06
C PHE A 4 2.03 7.23 14.60
N GLU A 5 2.90 8.23 14.54
CA GLU A 5 2.53 9.56 14.05
C GLU A 5 2.48 9.58 12.51
N ASN A 6 3.27 8.73 11.87
CA ASN A 6 3.32 8.57 10.43
C ASN A 6 3.39 7.09 10.08
N LEU A 7 2.64 6.69 9.05
CA LEU A 7 2.73 5.38 8.43
C LEU A 7 3.55 5.51 7.15
N CYS A 8 4.58 4.69 7.01
CA CYS A 8 5.27 4.53 5.73
C CYS A 8 4.73 3.29 5.01
N LEU A 9 4.02 3.49 3.91
CA LEU A 9 3.50 2.44 3.05
C LEU A 9 4.45 2.25 1.88
N TRP A 10 4.95 1.02 1.69
CA TRP A 10 5.72 0.64 0.51
C TRP A 10 4.91 -0.38 -0.29
N LEU A 11 4.60 -0.04 -1.53
CA LEU A 11 4.02 -0.96 -2.49
C LEU A 11 5.07 -1.27 -3.54
N SER A 12 5.18 -2.52 -3.93
CA SER A 12 5.90 -2.90 -5.14
C SER A 12 5.11 -3.93 -5.91
N ASP A 13 5.36 -4.00 -7.21
CA ASP A 13 4.86 -5.08 -8.05
C ASP A 13 5.99 -5.57 -8.95
N THR A 14 5.86 -6.80 -9.39
CA THR A 14 6.69 -7.38 -10.43
C THR A 14 5.79 -7.85 -11.57
N SER A 15 6.03 -7.35 -12.78
CA SER A 15 5.30 -7.77 -13.98
C SER A 15 6.19 -8.66 -14.84
N VAL A 16 5.68 -9.83 -15.22
CA VAL A 16 6.33 -10.67 -16.23
C VAL A 16 6.09 -10.04 -17.62
N ASP A 17 7.10 -10.09 -18.48
CA ASP A 17 7.09 -9.62 -19.87
C ASP A 17 6.73 -8.12 -20.08
N ASN A 18 6.83 -7.30 -19.03
CA ASN A 18 6.36 -5.90 -19.01
C ASN A 18 4.90 -5.73 -19.45
N ALA A 19 4.07 -6.75 -19.20
CA ALA A 19 2.66 -6.70 -19.53
C ALA A 19 1.93 -5.59 -18.75
N PRO A 20 0.86 -5.01 -19.30
CA PRO A 20 0.10 -3.95 -18.64
C PRO A 20 -0.50 -4.41 -17.31
N TRP A 21 -0.77 -3.44 -16.44
CA TRP A 21 -1.38 -3.60 -15.11
C TRP A 21 -2.76 -4.25 -15.22
N ARG A 22 -2.81 -5.59 -15.22
CA ARG A 22 -3.98 -6.50 -15.09
C ARG A 22 -3.68 -7.95 -15.43
N ASP A 23 -2.46 -8.31 -15.81
CA ASP A 23 -2.12 -9.72 -16.02
C ASP A 23 -2.13 -10.52 -14.69
N PRO A 24 -2.56 -11.79 -14.70
CA PRO A 24 -2.65 -12.64 -13.52
C PRO A 24 -1.27 -13.00 -12.93
N ASP A 25 -0.18 -12.71 -13.65
CA ASP A 25 1.19 -13.02 -13.27
C ASP A 25 1.89 -11.89 -12.50
N ASN A 26 1.15 -10.83 -12.14
CA ASN A 26 1.65 -9.72 -11.33
C ASN A 26 1.66 -10.08 -9.83
N VAL A 27 2.75 -9.74 -9.13
CA VAL A 27 2.91 -9.98 -7.69
C VAL A 27 3.09 -8.67 -6.95
N ILE A 28 2.04 -8.24 -6.25
CA ILE A 28 2.09 -7.05 -5.40
C ILE A 28 2.53 -7.41 -3.98
N VAL A 29 3.51 -6.67 -3.48
CA VAL A 29 3.94 -6.68 -2.08
C VAL A 29 3.57 -5.36 -1.43
N VAL A 30 2.83 -5.42 -0.32
CA VAL A 30 2.46 -4.26 0.48
C VAL A 30 3.13 -4.38 1.86
N GLN A 31 3.94 -3.40 2.22
CA GLN A 31 4.65 -3.35 3.50
C GLN A 31 4.28 -2.09 4.29
N TYR A 32 4.13 -2.24 5.60
CA TYR A 32 3.83 -1.15 6.53
C TYR A 32 5.01 -0.93 7.48
N TRP A 33 5.51 0.29 7.50
CA TRP A 33 6.69 0.69 8.26
C TRP A 33 6.34 1.78 9.26
N ARG A 34 6.97 1.70 10.43
CA ARG A 34 6.86 2.72 11.49
C ARG A 34 7.43 4.07 11.07
N SER A 35 8.46 4.05 10.23
CA SER A 35 9.19 5.24 9.80
C SER A 35 9.90 4.98 8.47
N VAL A 36 10.29 6.05 7.78
CA VAL A 36 11.07 5.97 6.53
C VAL A 36 12.49 5.49 6.83
N GLU A 37 13.00 5.77 8.02
CA GLU A 37 14.29 5.34 8.53
C GLU A 37 14.33 3.81 8.70
N ASP A 38 13.29 3.22 9.31
CA ASP A 38 13.18 1.76 9.47
C ASP A 38 13.14 1.06 8.10
N LEU A 39 12.36 1.60 7.15
CA LEU A 39 12.34 1.11 5.76
C LEU A 39 13.73 1.24 5.12
N GLY A 40 14.38 2.40 5.29
CA GLY A 40 15.69 2.69 4.71
C GLY A 40 16.79 1.78 5.25
N ASN A 41 16.71 1.40 6.52
CA ASN A 41 17.62 0.43 7.14
C ASN A 41 17.36 -0.97 6.57
N PHE A 42 16.10 -1.42 6.53
CA PHE A 42 15.75 -2.71 5.93
C PHE A 42 16.20 -2.85 4.47
N ALA A 43 16.03 -1.79 3.67
CA ALA A 43 16.38 -1.81 2.26
C ALA A 43 17.90 -1.91 2.00
N ARG A 44 18.75 -1.47 2.93
CA ARG A 44 20.20 -1.35 2.71
C ARG A 44 21.02 -2.35 3.52
N ASP A 45 20.48 -2.89 4.60
CA ASP A 45 21.20 -3.82 5.47
C ASP A 45 21.43 -5.17 4.75
N PRO A 46 22.69 -5.57 4.51
CA PRO A 46 23.02 -6.81 3.82
C PRO A 46 22.68 -8.07 4.64
N SER A 47 22.41 -7.93 5.94
CA SER A 47 21.95 -9.03 6.80
C SER A 47 20.45 -9.28 6.70
N LEU A 48 19.69 -8.34 6.12
CA LEU A 48 18.25 -8.44 5.90
C LEU A 48 17.95 -8.89 4.47
N THR A 49 16.70 -9.24 4.19
CA THR A 49 16.36 -9.97 2.96
C THR A 49 16.36 -9.11 1.69
N HIS A 50 16.14 -7.80 1.80
CA HIS A 50 15.96 -6.95 0.63
C HIS A 50 17.25 -6.75 -0.17
N ALA A 51 18.34 -6.30 0.49
CA ALA A 51 19.58 -5.96 -0.21
C ALA A 51 20.20 -7.15 -0.98
N PRO A 52 20.28 -8.38 -0.42
CA PRO A 52 20.74 -9.56 -1.15
C PRO A 52 19.84 -9.94 -2.32
N ALA A 53 18.51 -9.87 -2.15
CA ALA A 53 17.56 -10.16 -3.21
C ALA A 53 17.66 -9.15 -4.37
N TRP A 54 17.81 -7.87 -4.03
CA TRP A 54 18.02 -6.80 -5.02
C TRP A 54 19.33 -6.97 -5.79
N ALA A 55 20.41 -7.34 -5.11
CA ALA A 55 21.68 -7.65 -5.76
C ALA A 55 21.59 -8.85 -6.71
N ALA A 56 20.84 -9.89 -6.34
CA ALA A 56 20.60 -11.05 -7.21
C ALA A 56 19.76 -10.67 -8.44
N PHE A 57 18.67 -9.93 -8.26
CA PHE A 57 17.85 -9.42 -9.36
C PHE A 57 18.67 -8.59 -10.36
N ASN A 58 19.47 -7.63 -9.87
CA ASN A 58 20.26 -6.77 -10.74
C ASN A 58 21.30 -7.54 -11.56
N ARG A 59 21.86 -8.60 -10.99
CA ARG A 59 22.84 -9.45 -11.68
C ARG A 59 22.17 -10.35 -12.73
N ASP A 60 21.04 -10.95 -12.38
CA ASP A 60 20.50 -12.09 -13.13
C ASP A 60 19.34 -11.71 -14.08
N ALA A 61 18.57 -10.66 -13.78
CA ALA A 61 17.29 -10.38 -14.45
C ALA A 61 17.09 -8.93 -14.93
N ALA A 62 17.70 -7.92 -14.27
CA ALA A 62 17.42 -6.52 -14.58
C ALA A 62 17.70 -6.09 -16.03
N GLY A 63 18.62 -6.79 -16.71
CA GLY A 63 18.98 -6.51 -18.11
C GLY A 63 18.22 -7.33 -19.15
N THR A 64 17.40 -8.30 -18.77
CA THR A 64 16.76 -9.21 -19.74
C THR A 64 15.49 -8.62 -20.34
N GLY A 65 14.78 -7.79 -19.57
CA GLY A 65 13.49 -7.24 -19.96
C GLY A 65 12.31 -8.17 -19.66
N ASP A 66 12.55 -9.38 -19.14
CA ASP A 66 11.48 -10.35 -18.83
C ASP A 66 10.72 -10.00 -17.54
N ILE A 67 11.31 -9.16 -16.68
CA ILE A 67 10.73 -8.76 -15.40
C ILE A 67 10.79 -7.24 -15.25
N GLY A 68 9.61 -6.62 -15.22
CA GLY A 68 9.43 -5.23 -14.82
C GLY A 68 9.24 -5.11 -13.30
N ILE A 69 9.79 -4.06 -12.69
CA ILE A 69 9.62 -3.75 -11.26
C ILE A 69 9.23 -2.30 -11.10
N TRP A 70 8.24 -2.04 -10.25
CA TRP A 70 7.95 -0.70 -9.76
C TRP A 70 7.77 -0.69 -8.25
N HIS A 71 8.01 0.47 -7.63
CA HIS A 71 7.66 0.71 -6.24
C HIS A 71 7.10 2.11 -6.03
N GLU A 72 6.26 2.25 -5.00
CA GLU A 72 5.74 3.52 -4.53
C GLU A 72 5.88 3.57 -3.01
N THR A 73 6.33 4.72 -2.49
CA THR A 73 6.51 4.93 -1.05
C THR A 73 5.77 6.16 -0.59
N TYR A 74 4.90 6.01 0.40
CA TYR A 74 4.08 7.08 0.95
C TYR A 74 4.32 7.25 2.43
N ARG A 75 4.60 8.47 2.88
CA ARG A 75 4.56 8.85 4.30
C ARG A 75 3.22 9.52 4.57
N VAL A 76 2.33 8.81 5.27
CA VAL A 76 0.95 9.23 5.53
C VAL A 76 0.80 9.58 7.01
N PRO A 77 0.29 10.79 7.35
CA PRO A 77 -0.10 11.11 8.72
C PRO A 77 -1.12 10.10 9.25
N ALA A 78 -1.01 9.69 10.51
CA ALA A 78 -1.86 8.62 11.05
C ALA A 78 -3.36 8.96 11.11
N ASP A 79 -3.69 10.25 11.18
CA ASP A 79 -5.06 10.78 11.09
C ASP A 79 -5.60 10.85 9.65
N HIS A 80 -4.76 10.63 8.65
CA HIS A 80 -5.12 10.55 7.24
C HIS A 80 -5.21 9.10 6.75
N VAL A 81 -5.66 8.19 7.61
CA VAL A 81 -5.83 6.76 7.30
C VAL A 81 -7.18 6.27 7.83
N ASP A 82 -8.05 5.76 6.95
CA ASP A 82 -9.26 5.01 7.33
C ASP A 82 -9.17 3.58 6.80
N THR A 83 -9.36 2.61 7.68
CA THR A 83 -9.37 1.18 7.33
C THR A 83 -10.61 0.52 7.88
N ARG A 84 -11.24 -0.34 7.08
CA ARG A 84 -12.43 -1.10 7.50
C ARG A 84 -12.28 -2.54 7.06
N TYR A 85 -12.61 -3.44 7.98
CA TYR A 85 -12.56 -4.88 7.77
C TYR A 85 -13.96 -5.44 7.99
N GLY A 86 -14.54 -6.09 6.99
CA GLY A 86 -15.84 -6.76 7.08
C GLY A 86 -15.74 -8.20 6.62
N ASN A 87 -16.14 -9.15 7.47
CA ASN A 87 -16.12 -10.59 7.18
C ASN A 87 -14.76 -11.15 6.71
N LEU A 88 -13.65 -10.56 7.15
CA LEU A 88 -12.31 -11.10 6.92
C LEU A 88 -11.47 -11.08 8.21
N ALA A 89 -10.49 -11.98 8.26
CA ALA A 89 -9.47 -11.94 9.31
C ALA A 89 -8.64 -10.64 9.20
N PRO A 90 -8.10 -10.13 10.32
CA PRO A 90 -7.23 -8.96 10.32
C PRO A 90 -6.13 -9.09 9.26
N SER A 91 -6.12 -8.14 8.33
CA SER A 91 -5.22 -8.10 7.17
C SER A 91 -4.73 -6.67 6.96
N GLY A 92 -3.68 -6.49 6.18
CA GLY A 92 -3.10 -5.17 5.94
C GLY A 92 -2.76 -4.44 7.24
N LEU A 93 -3.17 -3.18 7.35
CA LEU A 93 -2.98 -2.36 8.56
C LEU A 93 -3.62 -2.94 9.83
N GLY A 94 -4.77 -3.61 9.74
CA GLY A 94 -5.43 -4.23 10.88
C GLY A 94 -4.60 -5.38 11.46
N LYS A 95 -3.77 -6.03 10.65
CA LYS A 95 -2.78 -6.99 11.13
C LYS A 95 -1.55 -6.29 11.72
N ALA A 96 -1.10 -5.19 11.14
CA ALA A 96 0.10 -4.46 11.57
C ALA A 96 -0.11 -3.66 12.87
N LEU A 97 -1.28 -3.04 13.04
CA LEU A 97 -1.59 -2.11 14.13
C LEU A 97 -2.67 -2.63 15.08
N GLY A 98 -3.32 -3.76 14.73
CA GLY A 98 -4.46 -4.30 15.44
C GLY A 98 -5.79 -3.77 14.91
N VAL A 99 -6.87 -4.44 15.32
CA VAL A 99 -8.26 -4.09 14.98
C VAL A 99 -9.05 -3.76 16.24
N ARG A 100 -10.10 -2.96 16.08
CA ARG A 100 -11.08 -2.70 17.13
C ARG A 100 -12.47 -2.89 16.55
N GLU A 101 -13.37 -3.44 17.35
CA GLU A 101 -14.77 -3.57 16.98
C GLU A 101 -15.37 -2.20 16.67
N SER A 102 -16.10 -2.13 15.56
CA SER A 102 -16.78 -0.93 15.11
C SER A 102 -18.27 -1.17 15.09
N PHE A 103 -18.99 -0.61 16.06
CA PHE A 103 -20.46 -0.66 16.10
C PHE A 103 -21.04 0.66 15.58
N GLY A 104 -21.94 0.58 14.58
CA GLY A 104 -22.78 1.71 14.20
C GLY A 104 -22.11 2.88 13.46
N ALA A 105 -20.94 2.69 12.83
CA ALA A 105 -20.31 3.74 12.03
C ALA A 105 -21.21 4.14 10.84
N PRO A 106 -21.49 5.45 10.62
CA PRO A 106 -22.29 5.90 9.49
C PRO A 106 -21.68 5.46 8.15
N ARG A 107 -22.55 5.11 7.18
CA ARG A 107 -22.16 5.02 5.77
C ARG A 107 -21.55 6.37 5.35
N ASN A 108 -20.43 6.35 4.63
CA ASN A 108 -19.67 7.52 4.18
C ASN A 108 -18.84 8.29 5.23
N SER A 109 -18.63 7.74 6.43
CA SER A 109 -17.74 8.37 7.43
C SER A 109 -16.26 8.44 7.04
N THR A 110 -15.84 7.82 5.92
CA THR A 110 -14.46 7.88 5.43
C THR A 110 -14.09 9.30 4.98
N HIS A 111 -14.92 9.96 4.18
CA HIS A 111 -14.64 11.34 3.73
C HIS A 111 -14.53 12.31 4.90
N GLN A 112 -15.45 12.19 5.87
CA GLN A 112 -15.44 13.00 7.09
C GLN A 112 -14.19 12.78 7.93
N LYS A 113 -13.72 11.52 8.05
CA LYS A 113 -12.48 11.19 8.78
C LYS A 113 -11.23 11.69 8.08
N MET A 114 -11.22 11.62 6.74
CA MET A 114 -10.08 12.00 5.91
C MET A 114 -10.06 13.51 5.59
N GLY A 115 -11.01 14.29 6.11
CA GLY A 115 -11.11 15.73 5.87
C GLY A 115 -11.46 16.11 4.43
N ALA A 116 -12.02 15.19 3.63
CA ALA A 116 -12.43 15.47 2.27
C ALA A 116 -13.70 16.35 2.27
N THR A 117 -13.66 17.48 1.55
CA THR A 117 -14.81 18.39 1.38
C THR A 117 -15.81 17.84 0.37
N ASP A 118 -17.07 18.28 0.45
CA ASP A 118 -18.20 17.76 -0.35
C ASP A 118 -18.00 17.79 -1.89
N SER A 119 -17.03 18.55 -2.40
CA SER A 119 -16.62 18.54 -3.82
C SER A 119 -16.11 17.19 -4.33
N ASP A 120 -15.57 16.34 -3.44
CA ASP A 120 -15.04 15.01 -3.81
C ASP A 120 -16.14 13.92 -3.80
N GLN A 121 -17.28 14.17 -3.14
CA GLN A 121 -18.45 13.27 -3.20
C GLN A 121 -19.12 13.29 -4.58
N ASP A 122 -19.03 14.42 -5.26
CA ASP A 122 -19.52 14.57 -6.63
C ASP A 122 -18.76 13.65 -7.61
N TYR A 123 -17.48 13.33 -7.36
CA TYR A 123 -16.71 12.42 -8.20
C TYR A 123 -17.19 10.96 -8.10
N LEU A 124 -17.55 10.52 -6.88
CA LEU A 124 -18.01 9.16 -6.63
C LEU A 124 -19.48 8.93 -7.01
N LEU A 125 -20.30 9.98 -7.00
CA LEU A 125 -21.71 9.90 -7.38
C LEU A 125 -21.94 10.15 -8.88
N GLN A 126 -21.02 10.82 -9.58
CA GLN A 126 -21.13 11.04 -11.03
C GLN A 126 -20.69 9.83 -11.87
N THR A 127 -19.80 8.97 -11.36
CA THR A 127 -19.43 7.72 -12.05
C THR A 127 -20.31 6.58 -11.57
N GLY A 128 -21.39 6.27 -12.30
CA GLY A 128 -22.23 5.10 -12.06
C GLY A 128 -21.47 3.76 -12.12
N GLY A 129 -20.77 3.42 -11.02
CA GLY A 129 -20.14 2.11 -10.78
C GLY A 129 -18.95 1.76 -11.67
N ARG A 130 -18.30 2.72 -12.34
CA ARG A 130 -17.09 2.45 -13.12
C ARG A 130 -15.97 3.40 -12.73
N CYS A 131 -15.01 2.88 -11.97
CA CYS A 131 -13.67 3.46 -11.90
C CYS A 131 -13.11 3.45 -13.33
N GLN A 132 -12.96 4.63 -13.94
CA GLN A 132 -12.08 4.77 -15.09
C GLN A 132 -10.66 5.02 -14.57
N PRO A 133 -9.63 4.46 -15.24
CA PRO A 133 -8.24 4.77 -14.90
C PRO A 133 -7.95 6.25 -15.19
N VAL A 134 -7.12 6.85 -14.34
CA VAL A 134 -6.40 8.10 -14.66
C VAL A 134 -5.39 7.88 -15.78
#